data_AF-A0A5C3NWE7-F1
#
_entry.id   AF-A0A5C3NWE7-F1
#
_cell.length_a   1.000
_cell.length_b   1.000
_cell.length_c   1.000
_cell.angle_alpha   90.00
_cell.angle_beta   90.00
_cell.angle_gamma   90.00
#
_symmetry.space_group_name_H-M   'P 1'
#
loop_
_entity.id
_entity.type
_entity.pdbx_description
1 polymer ?
#
loop_
_entity_poly.entity_id
_entity_poly.type
_entity_poly.pdbx_seq_one_letter_code
_entity_poly.pdbx_strand_id
1 'polypeptide(L)'
;MYHDKCFQLEPLFPLVALNHKQIKKSTTGGYILADKSKFKDIADRLLNINAENLTDIVEKLKTGPVKPESDDEKACFKVLNDLDHAADKVQRSIASKKYMCNEIWSLVSYLGAPSWFVTFAPADIKHPMALYYADTNQT
;
A
#
# COMPACT_ATOMS: atom_id res chain seq x y z
N MET A 1 -25.20 1.63 -20.67
CA MET A 1 -23.92 1.29 -19.99
C MET A 1 -23.66 -0.20 -19.80
N TYR A 2 -24.55 -1.12 -20.22
CA TYR A 2 -24.39 -2.58 -20.02
C TYR A 2 -24.03 -3.38 -21.30
N HIS A 3 -23.88 -2.71 -22.43
CA HIS A 3 -23.66 -3.36 -23.74
C HIS A 3 -22.22 -3.33 -24.23
N ASP A 4 -21.34 -2.58 -23.57
CA ASP A 4 -19.93 -2.52 -23.95
C ASP A 4 -19.15 -3.64 -23.24
N LYS A 5 -18.84 -4.70 -24.00
CA LYS A 5 -18.07 -5.85 -23.53
C LYS A 5 -16.56 -5.66 -23.68
N CYS A 6 -16.09 -4.55 -24.26
CA CYS A 6 -14.65 -4.31 -24.42
C CYS A 6 -13.94 -4.33 -23.06
N PHE A 7 -14.58 -3.78 -22.01
CA PHE A 7 -14.07 -3.85 -20.64
C PHE A 7 -14.03 -5.26 -20.03
N GLN A 8 -14.85 -6.19 -20.51
CA GLN A 8 -14.91 -7.57 -20.02
C GLN A 8 -14.00 -8.51 -20.82
N LEU A 9 -13.84 -8.26 -22.11
CA LEU A 9 -13.12 -9.12 -23.05
C LEU A 9 -11.66 -8.71 -23.22
N GLU A 10 -11.31 -7.46 -22.94
CA GLU A 10 -9.94 -6.98 -23.11
C GLU A 10 -9.03 -7.46 -21.97
N PRO A 11 -8.05 -8.34 -22.24
CA PRO A 11 -7.22 -8.95 -21.19
C PRO A 11 -6.38 -7.93 -20.42
N LEU A 12 -6.07 -6.79 -21.05
CA LEU A 12 -5.26 -5.71 -20.49
C LEU A 12 -6.07 -4.72 -19.67
N PHE A 13 -7.40 -4.75 -19.75
CA PHE A 13 -8.25 -3.79 -19.06
C PHE A 13 -8.03 -3.78 -17.53
N PRO A 14 -7.94 -4.93 -16.83
CA PRO A 14 -7.66 -4.94 -15.40
C PRO A 14 -6.35 -4.23 -15.05
N LEU A 15 -5.30 -4.41 -15.86
CA LEU A 15 -4.01 -3.76 -15.66
C LEU A 15 -4.13 -2.24 -15.80
N VAL A 16 -4.74 -1.77 -16.89
CA VAL A 16 -4.93 -0.33 -17.16
C VAL A 16 -5.81 0.32 -16.10
N ALA A 17 -6.92 -0.32 -15.74
CA ALA A 17 -7.86 0.19 -14.74
C ALA A 17 -7.21 0.27 -13.34
N LEU A 18 -6.44 -0.74 -12.94
CA LEU A 18 -5.72 -0.75 -11.66
C LEU A 18 -4.62 0.31 -11.63
N ASN A 19 -3.86 0.46 -12.71
CA ASN A 19 -2.83 1.50 -12.83
C ASN A 19 -3.47 2.90 -12.74
N HIS A 20 -4.55 3.14 -13.47
CA HIS A 20 -5.27 4.41 -13.42
C HIS A 20 -5.81 4.69 -12.02
N LYS A 21 -6.40 3.68 -11.37
CA LYS A 21 -6.86 3.78 -9.97
C LYS A 21 -5.72 4.10 -9.01
N GLN A 22 -4.55 3.48 -9.20
CA GLN A 22 -3.36 3.72 -8.38
C GLN A 22 -2.82 5.13 -8.56
N ILE A 23 -2.69 5.60 -9.81
CA ILE A 23 -2.26 6.97 -10.13
C ILE A 23 -3.23 7.97 -9.49
N LYS A 24 -4.54 7.81 -9.72
CA LYS A 24 -5.57 8.68 -9.15
C LYS A 24 -5.51 8.72 -7.62
N LYS A 25 -5.40 7.56 -6.96
CA LYS A 25 -5.28 7.48 -5.50
C LYS A 25 -4.01 8.16 -4.99
N SER A 26 -2.88 7.94 -5.65
CA SER A 26 -1.60 8.56 -5.29
C SER A 26 -1.65 10.08 -5.43
N THR A 27 -2.14 10.59 -6.57
CA THR A 27 -2.30 12.04 -6.81
C THR A 27 -3.27 12.68 -5.83
N THR A 28 -4.39 12.01 -5.51
CA THR A 28 -5.36 12.50 -4.52
C THR A 28 -4.74 12.53 -3.11
N GLY A 29 -3.97 11.51 -2.74
CA GLY A 29 -3.26 11.45 -1.46
C GLY A 29 -2.21 12.57 -1.32
N GLY A 30 -1.45 12.83 -2.38
CA GLY A 30 -0.49 13.94 -2.44
C GLY A 30 -1.15 15.31 -2.36
N TYR A 31 -2.28 15.50 -3.06
CA TYR A 31 -3.06 16.74 -3.01
C TYR A 31 -3.59 17.03 -1.59
N ILE A 32 -4.20 16.02 -0.93
CA ILE A 32 -4.71 16.16 0.45
C ILE A 32 -3.56 16.46 1.43
N LEU A 33 -2.35 15.97 1.16
CA LEU A 33 -1.19 16.27 1.99
C LEU A 33 -0.70 17.72 1.81
N ALA A 34 -0.69 18.23 0.58
CA ALA A 34 -0.31 19.61 0.27
C ALA A 34 -1.34 20.64 0.77
N ASP A 35 -2.62 20.26 0.83
CA ASP A 35 -3.72 21.11 1.30
C ASP A 35 -3.85 21.14 2.84
N LYS A 36 -3.11 20.28 3.56
CA LYS A 36 -3.10 20.32 5.03
C LYS A 36 -2.41 21.58 5.52
N SER A 37 -2.99 22.23 6.52
CA SER A 37 -2.43 23.40 7.22
C SER A 37 -1.00 23.20 7.73
N LYS A 38 -0.61 21.94 8.00
CA LYS A 38 0.72 21.56 8.49
C LYS A 38 1.78 21.46 7.38
N PHE A 39 1.41 21.56 6.10
CA PHE A 39 2.36 21.40 4.99
C PHE A 39 3.50 22.44 5.05
N LYS A 40 3.15 23.71 5.31
CA LYS A 40 4.15 24.78 5.46
C LYS A 40 5.12 24.48 6.60
N ASP A 41 4.60 24.12 7.78
CA ASP A 41 5.43 23.79 8.93
C ASP A 41 6.36 22.59 8.69
N ILE A 42 5.93 21.61 7.87
CA ILE A 42 6.75 20.44 7.50
C ILE A 42 7.83 20.86 6.49
N ALA A 43 7.47 21.66 5.49
CA ALA A 43 8.42 22.19 4.50
C ALA A 43 9.49 23.05 5.16
N ASP A 44 9.10 23.97 6.05
CA ASP A 44 10.03 24.83 6.78
C ASP A 44 10.96 24.02 7.69
N ARG A 45 10.47 22.95 8.31
CA ARG A 45 11.30 22.04 9.12
C ARG A 45 12.27 21.21 8.29
N LEU A 46 11.86 20.78 7.10
CA LEU A 46 12.74 20.09 6.14
C LEU A 46 13.87 21.00 5.66
N LEU A 47 13.57 22.28 5.40
CA LEU A 47 14.54 23.26 4.91
C LEU A 47 15.54 23.71 5.99
N ASN A 48 15.11 23.76 7.25
CA ASN A 48 15.94 24.21 8.38
C ASN A 48 16.71 23.07 9.08
N ILE A 49 16.69 21.85 8.54
CA ILE A 49 17.32 20.70 9.19
C ILE A 49 18.84 20.75 9.03
N ASN A 50 19.58 20.44 10.10
CA ASN A 50 21.03 20.32 10.03
C ASN A 50 21.40 18.94 9.45
N ALA A 51 22.03 18.94 8.27
CA ALA A 51 22.41 17.72 7.56
C ALA A 51 23.44 16.87 8.32
N GLU A 52 24.33 17.49 9.10
CA GLU A 52 25.36 16.78 9.87
C GLU A 52 24.77 15.93 10.99
N ASN A 53 23.78 16.49 11.71
CA ASN A 53 23.06 15.76 12.75
C ASN A 53 22.26 14.58 12.17
N LEU A 54 21.74 14.71 10.95
CA LEU A 54 21.01 13.64 10.29
C LEU A 54 21.93 12.46 9.93
N THR A 55 23.13 12.73 9.44
CA THR A 55 24.12 11.68 9.14
C THR A 55 24.54 10.92 10.39
N ASP A 56 24.74 11.62 11.50
CA ASP A 56 25.08 10.99 12.78
C ASP A 56 23.95 10.09 13.30
N ILE A 57 22.70 10.52 13.17
CA ILE A 57 21.53 9.71 13.54
C ILE A 57 21.42 8.47 12.64
N VAL A 58 21.68 8.60 11.34
CA VAL A 58 21.65 7.47 10.40
C VAL A 58 22.70 6.43 10.78
N GLU A 59 23.91 6.84 11.13
CA GLU A 59 24.95 5.90 11.59
C GLU A 59 24.56 5.23 12.92
N LYS A 60 24.05 5.99 13.89
CA LYS A 60 23.57 5.41 15.16
C LYS A 60 22.39 4.43 14.96
N LEU A 61 21.48 4.72 14.03
CA LEU A 61 20.32 3.87 13.71
C LEU A 61 20.72 2.55 13.03
N LYS A 62 21.86 2.50 12.32
CA LYS A 62 22.39 1.23 11.77
C LYS A 62 22.84 0.28 12.87
N THR A 63 23.34 0.80 13.99
CA THR A 63 23.85 0.00 15.10
C THR A 63 22.72 -0.48 16.03
N GLY A 64 21.63 0.27 16.15
CA GLY A 64 20.47 -0.13 16.96
C GLY A 64 19.42 0.96 17.15
N PRO A 65 18.39 0.70 17.97
CA PRO A 65 17.35 1.67 18.25
C PRO A 65 17.88 2.84 19.10
N VAL A 66 17.88 4.04 18.54
CA VAL A 66 18.38 5.28 19.16
C VAL A 66 17.23 6.04 19.80
N LYS A 67 17.42 6.50 21.04
CA LYS A 67 16.54 7.51 21.68
C LYS A 67 17.17 8.89 21.50
N PRO A 68 16.41 9.90 21.05
CA PRO A 68 16.94 11.25 20.93
C PRO A 68 17.14 11.89 22.30
N GLU A 69 18.35 12.37 22.56
CA GLU A 69 18.69 13.06 23.82
C GLU A 69 18.75 14.59 23.61
N SER A 70 19.25 15.03 22.45
CA SER A 70 19.37 16.46 22.10
C SER A 70 18.09 17.03 21.48
N ASP A 71 17.86 18.34 21.64
CA ASP A 71 16.70 19.04 21.06
C ASP A 71 16.75 19.05 19.52
N ASP A 72 17.96 19.13 18.95
CA ASP A 72 18.18 19.03 17.51
C ASP A 72 17.90 17.62 16.98
N GLU A 73 18.27 16.58 17.74
CA GLU A 73 17.94 15.20 17.38
C GLU A 73 16.42 14.99 17.42
N LYS A 74 15.72 15.54 18.42
CA LYS A 74 14.24 15.50 18.49
C LYS A 74 13.60 16.18 17.27
N ALA A 75 14.15 17.30 16.81
CA ALA A 75 13.69 17.96 15.59
C ALA A 75 13.86 17.06 14.36
N CYS A 76 14.99 16.37 14.21
CA CYS A 76 15.22 15.39 13.15
C CYS A 76 14.22 14.22 13.19
N PHE A 77 13.99 13.63 14.37
CA PHE A 77 12.99 12.57 14.53
C PHE A 77 11.56 13.04 14.24
N LYS A 78 11.24 14.31 14.53
CA LYS A 78 9.94 14.90 14.19
C LYS A 78 9.76 15.00 12.67
N VAL A 79 10.80 15.40 11.94
CA VAL A 79 10.77 15.44 10.47
C VAL A 79 10.63 14.03 9.87
N LEU A 80 11.35 13.04 10.41
CA LEU A 80 11.19 11.65 9.98
C LEU A 80 9.76 11.14 10.19
N ASN A 81 9.14 11.45 11.34
CA ASN A 81 7.73 11.10 11.61
C ASN A 81 6.76 11.83 10.68
N ASP A 82 7.00 13.11 10.40
CA ASP A 82 6.18 13.90 9.47
C ASP A 82 6.27 13.32 8.04
N LEU A 83 7.46 12.87 7.63
CA LEU A 83 7.70 12.18 6.35
C LEU A 83 7.04 10.80 6.29
N ASP A 84 7.12 10.00 7.36
CA ASP A 84 6.43 8.70 7.44
C ASP A 84 4.90 8.87 7.35
N HIS A 85 4.35 9.92 7.97
CA HIS A 85 2.92 10.22 7.88
C HIS A 85 2.51 10.66 6.45
N ALA A 86 3.37 11.39 5.75
CA ALA A 86 3.19 11.69 4.33
C ALA A 86 3.26 10.44 3.45
N ALA A 87 4.23 9.56 3.73
CA ALA A 87 4.46 8.33 2.98
C ALA A 87 3.27 7.36 3.07
N ASP A 88 2.54 7.30 4.18
CA ASP A 88 1.34 6.47 4.34
C ASP A 88 0.28 6.71 3.24
N LYS A 89 0.18 7.94 2.73
CA LYS A 89 -0.78 8.29 1.67
C LYS A 89 -0.35 7.89 0.27
N VAL A 90 0.91 7.47 0.11
CA VAL A 90 1.41 6.89 -1.14
C VAL A 90 1.08 5.41 -1.15
N GLN A 91 0.16 5.02 -2.05
CA GLN A 91 -0.28 3.64 -2.17
C GLN A 91 0.92 2.71 -2.46
N ARG A 92 1.06 1.63 -1.66
CA ARG A 92 2.21 0.69 -1.64
C ARG A 92 3.50 1.19 -0.98
N SER A 93 3.51 2.33 -0.29
CA SER A 93 4.65 2.65 0.57
C SER A 93 4.82 1.64 1.71
N ILE A 94 6.01 1.58 2.29
CA ILE A 94 6.30 0.74 3.45
C ILE A 94 5.39 1.13 4.63
N ALA A 95 5.18 2.44 4.82
CA ALA A 95 4.27 2.97 5.83
C ALA A 95 2.81 2.52 5.61
N SER A 96 2.30 2.63 4.37
CA SER A 96 0.94 2.17 4.01
C SER A 96 0.76 0.68 4.29
N LYS A 97 1.77 -0.14 3.98
CA LYS A 97 1.74 -1.58 4.28
C LYS A 97 1.66 -1.85 5.79
N LYS A 98 2.44 -1.13 6.59
CA LYS A 98 2.43 -1.26 8.06
C LYS A 98 1.06 -0.89 8.64
N TYR A 99 0.44 0.19 8.17
CA TYR A 99 -0.90 0.59 8.59
C TYR A 99 -1.95 -0.45 8.23
N MET A 100 -1.95 -0.96 6.99
CA MET A 100 -2.87 -2.03 6.58
C MET A 100 -2.69 -3.30 7.43
N CYS A 101 -1.45 -3.69 7.73
CA CYS A 101 -1.20 -4.81 8.65
C CYS A 101 -1.82 -4.57 10.02
N ASN A 102 -1.63 -3.38 10.60
CA ASN A 102 -2.20 -3.04 11.91
C ASN A 102 -3.73 -3.02 11.89
N GLU A 103 -4.35 -2.56 10.80
CA GLU A 103 -5.80 -2.60 10.60
C GLU A 103 -6.32 -4.03 10.47
N ILE A 104 -5.61 -4.89 9.74
CA ILE A 104 -5.94 -6.32 9.68
C ILE A 104 -5.85 -6.94 11.08
N TRP A 105 -4.79 -6.65 11.84
CA TRP A 105 -4.65 -7.15 13.20
C TRP A 105 -5.76 -6.66 14.13
N SER A 106 -6.17 -5.39 14.02
CA SER A 106 -7.28 -4.88 14.83
C SER A 106 -8.61 -5.53 14.44
N LEU A 107 -8.85 -5.74 13.15
CA LEU A 107 -10.03 -6.45 12.65
C LEU A 107 -10.05 -7.92 13.10
N VAL A 108 -8.93 -8.62 13.04
CA VAL A 108 -8.78 -9.99 13.54
C VAL A 108 -9.03 -10.05 15.05
N SER A 109 -8.53 -9.07 15.81
CA SER A 109 -8.78 -8.97 17.24
C SER A 109 -10.24 -8.69 17.58
N TYR A 110 -10.95 -7.95 16.73
CA TYR A 110 -12.34 -7.53 16.98
C TYR A 110 -13.36 -8.56 16.48
N LEU A 111 -13.19 -9.06 15.26
CA LEU A 111 -14.11 -10.00 14.60
C LEU A 111 -13.74 -11.47 14.84
N GLY A 112 -12.54 -11.74 15.34
CA GLY A 112 -11.98 -13.08 15.47
C GLY A 112 -11.12 -13.49 14.27
N ALA A 113 -10.52 -14.68 14.37
CA ALA A 113 -9.68 -15.21 13.31
C ALA A 113 -10.49 -15.39 12.01
N PRO A 114 -9.97 -14.97 10.84
CA PRO A 114 -10.66 -15.16 9.58
C PRO A 114 -10.88 -16.65 9.32
N SER A 115 -12.09 -17.03 8.94
CA SER A 115 -12.39 -18.38 8.48
C SER A 115 -12.01 -18.51 7.00
N TRP A 116 -11.06 -19.38 6.69
CA TRP A 116 -10.64 -19.64 5.31
C TRP A 116 -11.49 -20.78 4.75
N PHE A 117 -12.42 -20.44 3.85
CA PHE A 117 -13.14 -21.44 3.07
C PHE A 117 -12.33 -21.73 1.80
N VAL A 118 -11.58 -22.84 1.83
CA VAL A 118 -10.88 -23.33 0.63
C VAL A 118 -11.84 -24.26 -0.11
N THR A 119 -12.48 -23.73 -1.15
CA THR A 119 -13.32 -24.53 -2.03
C THR A 119 -12.44 -25.19 -3.09
N PHE A 120 -12.24 -26.50 -2.97
CA PHE A 120 -11.71 -27.28 -4.09
C PHE A 120 -12.83 -27.45 -5.12
N ALA A 121 -12.88 -26.57 -6.11
CA ALA A 121 -13.63 -26.88 -7.32
C ALA A 121 -12.80 -27.90 -8.11
N PRO A 122 -13.24 -29.16 -8.27
CA PRO A 122 -12.57 -30.07 -9.17
C PRO A 122 -12.56 -29.39 -10.55
N ALA A 123 -11.38 -29.19 -11.12
CA ALA A 123 -11.28 -28.61 -12.45
C ALA A 123 -11.87 -29.63 -13.43
N ASP A 124 -13.04 -29.31 -13.99
CA ASP A 124 -13.73 -30.13 -15.00
C ASP A 124 -12.82 -30.46 -16.20
N ILE A 125 -11.81 -29.60 -16.44
CA ILE A 125 -10.76 -29.75 -17.46
C ILE A 125 -9.97 -31.05 -17.32
N LYS A 126 -9.89 -31.65 -16.13
CA LYS A 126 -9.21 -32.93 -15.88
C LYS A 126 -10.17 -34.03 -15.46
N HIS A 127 -11.46 -33.74 -15.34
CA HIS A 127 -12.43 -34.73 -14.90
C HIS A 127 -12.84 -35.60 -16.10
N PRO A 128 -12.57 -36.92 -16.08
CA PRO A 128 -12.75 -37.78 -17.26
C PRO A 128 -14.20 -37.80 -17.76
N MET A 129 -15.19 -37.68 -16.86
CA MET A 129 -16.59 -37.57 -17.30
C MET A 129 -16.93 -36.22 -17.94
N ALA A 130 -16.31 -35.13 -17.48
CA ALA A 130 -16.58 -33.80 -18.05
C ALA A 130 -15.96 -33.68 -19.45
N LEU A 131 -14.76 -34.25 -19.65
CA LEU A 131 -14.14 -34.40 -20.98
C LEU A 131 -14.98 -35.28 -21.90
N TYR A 132 -15.52 -36.41 -21.40
CA TYR A 132 -16.38 -37.30 -22.18
C TYR A 132 -17.67 -36.61 -22.65
N TYR A 133 -18.31 -35.80 -21.80
CA TYR A 133 -19.53 -35.06 -22.17
C TYR A 133 -19.27 -33.80 -23.01
N ALA A 134 -18.07 -33.21 -22.92
CA ALA A 134 -17.67 -32.06 -23.72
C ALA A 134 -17.16 -32.43 -25.12
N ASP A 135 -16.93 -33.72 -25.40
CA ASP A 135 -16.49 -34.22 -26.70
C ASP A 135 -17.63 -34.11 -27.72
N THR A 136 -17.59 -33.06 -28.53
CA THR A 136 -18.46 -32.93 -29.71
C THR A 136 -17.83 -33.75 -30.83
N ASN A 137 -18.34 -34.96 -31.04
CA ASN A 137 -17.99 -35.90 -32.12
C ASN A 137 -18.04 -35.27 -33.54
N GLN A 138 -17.12 -34.37 -33.85
CA GLN A 138 -16.88 -33.81 -35.17
C GLN A 138 -15.56 -34.37 -35.67
N THR A 139 -15.66 -35.40 -36.51
CA THR A 139 -14.61 -35.92 -37.39
C THR A 139 -14.21 -34.91 -38.45
#